data_AF-A0A7K4CTW3-F1
#
_entry.id   AF-A0A7K4CTW3-F1
#
_cell.length_a   1.000
_cell.length_b   1.000
_cell.length_c   1.000
_cell.angle_alpha   90.00
_cell.angle_beta   90.00
_cell.angle_gamma   90.00
#
_symmetry.space_group_name_H-M   'P 1'
#
loop_
_entity.id
_entity.type
_entity.pdbx_description
1 polymer ?
#
loop_
_entity_poly.entity_id
_entity_poly.type
_entity_poly.pdbx_seq_one_letter_code
_entity_poly.pdbx_strand_id
1 'polypeptide(L)'
;MAKFTLPYGKTKGIVINIPEGISVEEINPKEITYSDNPVSLLQEAVEKPIGNVKPLQELVKGKQSIVVVVDDYTRDFPRDAVLIPFFDLLVEMGVDKKKVTIIIGTATHKAPTPEQLEQILGKKIIKDYTVVVHDAEAKDLVDLGKTTRGTPVRVNKLYHDADCKILLTDVTFHYHAGFGGDRKSIMPAICGADCINNNHSLLVDPNSRAGNLDGNPVHLDMVEAAKMVGADFVINVICESGKNVIDIKAGELGVAFQQAVEIYKAHFNVRIEKQADMIIVSSGGYPKDINLYLATKALTQAIDAVKQGGSVVLLAECSEGIGNDNFEAWIEEASKHVAKTKDAAEKLSKSFDFLEKKIKSNFVMGGHKAYFIAREAKHASVSLVSGLDAAMISDKYFMEGVAVSSSKTLQKDVQAFIDKKIEEIKPKTIHVIPHGCELLVSHVNKIQAEKNIISDAKHKVRIGPPFITKYEKSRIVGARALQLALGAPPLIAPEYITPEISEPIDIADLELQEKVLTIIIRRT
;
A
#
# COMPACT_ATOMS: atom_id res chain seq x y z
N MET A 1 28.16 25.97 -5.79
CA MET A 1 27.98 24.51 -5.96
C MET A 1 27.19 23.96 -4.80
N ALA A 2 26.20 23.10 -5.03
CA ALA A 2 25.44 22.43 -3.97
C ALA A 2 26.06 21.06 -3.65
N LYS A 3 26.11 20.68 -2.38
CA LYS A 3 26.78 19.45 -1.91
C LYS A 3 25.80 18.57 -1.14
N PHE A 4 25.75 17.28 -1.48
CA PHE A 4 24.85 16.30 -0.86
C PHE A 4 25.63 15.05 -0.46
N THR A 5 25.13 14.30 0.52
CA THR A 5 25.70 13.02 0.93
C THR A 5 24.64 11.93 0.80
N LEU A 6 24.88 10.92 -0.04
CA LEU A 6 23.96 9.82 -0.27
C LEU A 6 24.51 8.53 0.35
N PRO A 7 23.73 7.82 1.18
CA PRO A 7 24.08 6.49 1.67
C PRO A 7 24.43 5.52 0.52
N TYR A 8 25.40 4.63 0.73
CA TYR A 8 25.78 3.58 -0.21
C TYR A 8 26.51 2.47 0.52
N GLY A 9 25.95 1.27 0.52
CA GLY A 9 26.52 0.13 1.23
C GLY A 9 26.76 0.42 2.70
N LYS A 10 27.90 -0.05 3.22
CA LYS A 10 28.38 0.24 4.58
C LYS A 10 29.29 1.48 4.67
N THR A 11 29.34 2.31 3.63
CA THR A 11 30.20 3.50 3.61
C THR A 11 29.62 4.61 4.51
N LYS A 12 30.40 5.67 4.76
CA LYS A 12 29.89 6.90 5.41
C LYS A 12 28.99 7.75 4.51
N GLY A 13 28.68 7.27 3.30
CA GLY A 13 27.98 7.99 2.25
C GLY A 13 28.90 8.50 1.15
N ILE A 14 28.34 8.64 -0.05
CA ILE A 14 28.96 9.23 -1.23
C ILE A 14 28.56 10.70 -1.30
N VAL A 15 29.57 11.56 -1.33
CA VAL A 15 29.38 13.00 -1.46
C VAL A 15 29.20 13.33 -2.93
N ILE A 16 28.20 14.11 -3.31
CA ILE A 16 28.08 14.60 -4.69
C ILE A 16 28.03 16.12 -4.69
N ASN A 17 28.60 16.73 -5.72
CA ASN A 17 28.58 18.16 -5.95
C ASN A 17 27.82 18.42 -7.25
N ILE A 18 26.87 19.36 -7.19
CA ILE A 18 26.11 19.81 -8.35
C ILE A 18 26.58 21.24 -8.71
N PRO A 19 26.92 21.50 -9.99
CA PRO A 19 27.35 22.82 -10.44
C PRO A 19 26.28 23.89 -10.24
N GLU A 20 26.71 25.15 -10.22
CA GLU A 20 25.79 26.29 -10.14
C GLU A 20 24.96 26.43 -11.42
N GLY A 21 23.79 27.06 -11.31
CA GLY A 21 22.88 27.28 -12.44
C GLY A 21 21.85 26.16 -12.66
N ILE A 22 21.93 25.05 -11.91
CA ILE A 22 20.91 24.00 -11.88
C ILE A 22 20.05 24.19 -10.62
N SER A 23 18.72 24.15 -10.77
CA SER A 23 17.82 24.14 -9.62
C SER A 23 17.86 22.77 -8.95
N VAL A 24 18.25 22.71 -7.68
CA VAL A 24 18.35 21.44 -6.94
C VAL A 24 17.43 21.46 -5.73
N GLU A 25 16.66 20.40 -5.55
CA GLU A 25 15.84 20.15 -4.36
C GLU A 25 16.27 18.83 -3.73
N GLU A 26 16.52 18.83 -2.42
CA GLU A 26 16.78 17.62 -1.65
C GLU A 26 15.48 17.13 -1.02
N ILE A 27 15.06 15.91 -1.38
CA ILE A 27 13.83 15.29 -0.90
C ILE A 27 14.20 14.29 0.18
N ASN A 28 13.91 14.66 1.43
CA ASN A 28 14.16 13.85 2.60
C ASN A 28 12.86 13.32 3.23
N PRO A 29 12.92 12.21 3.99
CA PRO A 29 11.81 11.80 4.85
C PRO A 29 11.41 12.95 5.77
N LYS A 30 10.12 13.03 6.11
CA LYS A 30 9.65 14.01 7.09
C LYS A 30 10.11 13.61 8.48
N GLU A 31 10.26 14.60 9.36
CA GLU A 31 10.39 14.32 10.79
C GLU A 31 9.13 13.64 11.31
N ILE A 32 9.32 12.63 12.15
CA ILE A 32 8.24 11.81 12.70
C ILE A 32 8.28 11.94 14.22
N THR A 33 7.12 12.20 14.81
CA THR A 33 6.92 12.12 16.25
C THR A 33 6.37 10.74 16.58
N TYR A 34 7.04 10.04 17.49
CA TYR A 34 6.65 8.73 17.97
C TYR A 34 5.87 8.83 19.27
N SER A 35 5.07 7.82 19.56
CA SER A 35 4.40 7.69 20.84
C SER A 35 5.35 7.17 21.91
N ASP A 36 5.41 7.88 23.03
CA ASP A 36 6.15 7.43 24.22
C ASP A 36 5.43 6.27 24.95
N ASN A 37 4.14 6.05 24.66
CA ASN A 37 3.35 5.00 25.28
C ASN A 37 2.40 4.31 24.27
N PRO A 38 2.93 3.40 23.43
CA PRO A 38 2.13 2.63 22.48
C PRO A 38 1.02 1.80 23.12
N VAL A 39 1.20 1.35 24.38
CA VAL A 39 0.20 0.57 25.12
C VAL A 39 -1.05 1.42 25.39
N SER A 40 -0.88 2.69 25.76
CA SER A 40 -2.01 3.61 25.95
C SER A 40 -2.77 3.86 24.65
N LEU A 41 -2.06 3.96 23.51
CA LEU A 41 -2.71 4.10 22.20
C LEU A 41 -3.52 2.85 21.84
N LEU A 42 -2.97 1.66 22.13
CA LEU A 42 -3.67 0.40 21.90
C LEU A 42 -4.94 0.31 22.75
N GLN A 43 -4.85 0.63 24.04
CA GLN A 43 -6.00 0.65 24.96
C GLN A 43 -7.09 1.59 24.46
N GLU A 44 -6.74 2.84 24.13
CA GLU A 44 -7.71 3.80 23.61
C GLU A 44 -8.35 3.32 22.29
N ALA A 45 -7.55 2.77 21.37
CA ALA A 45 -8.05 2.31 20.08
C ALA A 45 -9.06 1.15 20.22
N VAL A 46 -8.87 0.24 21.17
CA VAL A 46 -9.81 -0.88 21.37
C VAL A 46 -11.06 -0.49 22.16
N GLU A 47 -10.97 0.55 23.00
CA GLU A 47 -12.08 1.07 23.81
C GLU A 47 -12.98 2.02 23.01
N LYS A 48 -12.39 2.80 22.11
CA LYS A 48 -13.10 3.80 21.28
C LYS A 48 -12.87 3.50 19.78
N PRO A 49 -13.43 2.40 19.26
CA PRO A 49 -13.15 2.00 17.90
C PRO A 49 -13.80 2.93 16.87
N ILE A 50 -13.17 2.98 15.70
CA ILE A 50 -13.62 3.78 14.55
C ILE A 50 -14.65 3.00 13.74
N GLY A 51 -15.72 3.68 13.34
CA GLY A 51 -16.80 3.10 12.53
C GLY A 51 -17.98 2.61 13.38
N ASN A 52 -18.87 1.84 12.78
CA ASN A 52 -20.07 1.34 13.46
C ASN A 52 -19.81 -0.03 14.08
N VAL A 53 -18.92 -0.06 15.06
CA VAL A 53 -18.48 -1.29 15.73
C VAL A 53 -18.41 -1.07 17.24
N LYS A 54 -18.68 -2.12 18.01
CA LYS A 54 -18.61 -2.07 19.48
C LYS A 54 -17.16 -2.12 19.96
N PRO A 55 -16.87 -1.61 21.19
CA PRO A 55 -15.58 -1.81 21.82
C PRO A 55 -15.17 -3.28 21.85
N LEU A 56 -13.87 -3.56 21.75
CA LEU A 56 -13.36 -4.92 21.62
C LEU A 56 -13.80 -5.82 22.79
N GLN A 57 -13.82 -5.29 24.01
CA GLN A 57 -14.26 -6.01 25.21
C GLN A 57 -15.69 -6.55 25.07
N GLU A 58 -16.59 -5.81 24.41
CA GLU A 58 -17.96 -6.26 24.17
C GLU A 58 -18.02 -7.34 23.09
N LEU A 59 -17.18 -7.23 22.05
CA LEU A 59 -17.17 -8.17 20.93
C LEU A 59 -16.65 -9.55 21.34
N VAL A 60 -15.63 -9.61 22.20
CA VAL A 60 -15.02 -10.88 22.64
C VAL A 60 -15.81 -11.56 23.75
N LYS A 61 -16.73 -10.83 24.42
CA LYS A 61 -17.50 -11.35 25.56
C LYS A 61 -18.37 -12.53 25.15
N GLY A 62 -18.19 -13.66 25.84
CA GLY A 62 -19.01 -14.88 25.66
C GLY A 62 -18.71 -15.68 24.39
N LYS A 63 -17.75 -15.25 23.56
CA LYS A 63 -17.31 -15.99 22.37
C LYS A 63 -16.63 -17.31 22.78
N GLN A 64 -16.80 -18.34 21.96
CA GLN A 64 -16.20 -19.66 22.20
C GLN A 64 -14.97 -19.88 21.33
N SER A 65 -14.90 -19.21 20.18
CA SER A 65 -13.75 -19.20 19.28
C SER A 65 -13.42 -17.76 18.84
N ILE A 66 -12.19 -17.34 19.09
CA ILE A 66 -11.64 -16.06 18.65
C ILE A 66 -10.43 -16.36 17.78
N VAL A 67 -10.39 -15.81 16.57
CA VAL A 67 -9.24 -15.91 15.69
C VAL A 67 -8.57 -14.54 15.57
N VAL A 68 -7.25 -14.52 15.77
CA VAL A 68 -6.41 -13.34 15.52
C VAL A 68 -5.48 -13.65 14.35
N VAL A 69 -5.61 -12.91 13.26
CA VAL A 69 -4.64 -12.99 12.16
C VAL A 69 -3.50 -12.02 12.43
N VAL A 70 -2.28 -12.53 12.30
CA VAL A 70 -1.04 -11.76 12.44
C VAL A 70 -0.16 -11.97 11.22
N ASP A 71 0.66 -10.96 10.93
CA ASP A 71 1.60 -11.00 9.82
C ASP A 71 2.73 -12.03 10.03
N ASP A 72 3.34 -12.48 8.93
CA ASP A 72 4.45 -13.43 8.96
C ASP A 72 5.83 -12.77 9.14
N TYR A 73 6.90 -13.58 9.08
CA TYR A 73 8.28 -13.16 9.30
C TYR A 73 8.83 -12.19 8.24
N THR A 74 8.10 -11.96 7.14
CA THR A 74 8.49 -11.01 6.10
C THR A 74 8.06 -9.58 6.43
N ARG A 75 7.35 -9.39 7.55
CA ARG A 75 6.95 -8.09 8.08
C ARG A 75 7.70 -7.78 9.36
N ASP A 76 8.16 -6.53 9.44
CA ASP A 76 8.62 -5.96 10.70
C ASP A 76 7.38 -5.41 11.41
N PHE A 77 6.83 -6.16 12.36
CA PHE A 77 5.71 -5.73 13.20
C PHE A 77 6.22 -5.38 14.61
N PRO A 78 5.71 -4.31 15.26
CA PRO A 78 6.17 -3.90 16.60
C PRO A 78 5.67 -4.86 17.69
N ARG A 79 6.31 -6.02 17.78
CA ARG A 79 5.89 -7.13 18.65
C ARG A 79 5.84 -6.74 20.12
N ASP A 80 6.93 -6.19 20.63
CA ASP A 80 7.08 -5.91 22.06
C ASP A 80 6.22 -4.70 22.48
N ALA A 81 6.02 -3.75 21.57
CA ALA A 81 5.24 -2.53 21.83
C ALA A 81 3.72 -2.70 21.61
N VAL A 82 3.29 -3.65 20.78
CA VAL A 82 1.86 -3.82 20.42
C VAL A 82 1.37 -5.25 20.49
N LEU A 83 2.05 -6.22 19.85
CA LEU A 83 1.53 -7.60 19.75
C LEU A 83 1.39 -8.24 21.13
N ILE A 84 2.46 -8.21 21.94
CA ILE A 84 2.44 -8.78 23.29
C ILE A 84 1.42 -8.06 24.18
N PRO A 85 1.42 -6.70 24.27
CA PRO A 85 0.38 -5.97 25.00
C PRO A 85 -1.05 -6.28 24.55
N PHE A 86 -1.29 -6.50 23.26
CA PHE A 86 -2.62 -6.87 22.76
C PHE A 86 -3.11 -8.21 23.33
N PHE A 87 -2.25 -9.22 23.41
CA PHE A 87 -2.64 -10.50 24.00
C PHE A 87 -2.77 -10.44 25.52
N ASP A 88 -2.00 -9.59 26.21
CA ASP A 88 -2.20 -9.33 27.63
C ASP A 88 -3.56 -8.62 27.88
N LEU A 89 -3.93 -7.67 27.02
CA LEU A 89 -5.23 -6.97 27.05
C LEU A 89 -6.42 -7.92 26.85
N LEU A 90 -6.33 -8.89 25.94
CA LEU A 90 -7.38 -9.90 25.78
C LEU A 90 -7.62 -10.70 27.08
N VAL A 91 -6.54 -11.04 27.80
CA VAL A 91 -6.63 -11.73 29.09
C VAL A 91 -7.27 -10.82 30.15
N GLU A 92 -6.90 -9.54 30.19
CA GLU A 92 -7.51 -8.54 31.08
C GLU A 92 -9.02 -8.36 30.81
N MET A 93 -9.45 -8.48 29.55
CA MET A 93 -10.85 -8.49 29.15
C MET A 93 -11.60 -9.79 29.54
N GLY A 94 -10.91 -10.77 30.13
CA GLY A 94 -11.47 -12.04 30.59
C GLY A 94 -11.55 -13.13 29.51
N VAL A 95 -10.82 -12.98 28.40
CA VAL A 95 -10.75 -14.00 27.36
C VAL A 95 -9.88 -15.17 27.82
N ASP A 96 -10.43 -16.39 27.79
CA ASP A 96 -9.65 -17.61 28.00
C ASP A 96 -8.74 -17.84 26.78
N LYS A 97 -7.43 -17.92 27.02
CA LYS A 97 -6.41 -18.16 26.00
C LYS A 97 -6.69 -19.41 25.15
N LYS A 98 -7.33 -20.44 25.74
CA LYS A 98 -7.70 -21.68 25.03
C LYS A 98 -8.74 -21.48 23.94
N LYS A 99 -9.46 -20.35 23.96
CA LYS A 99 -10.45 -19.98 22.95
C LYS A 99 -9.85 -19.15 21.81
N VAL A 100 -8.59 -18.74 21.94
CA VAL A 100 -7.91 -17.87 20.99
C VAL A 100 -6.98 -18.71 20.11
N THR A 101 -7.21 -18.65 18.81
CA THR A 101 -6.33 -19.22 17.78
C THR A 101 -5.64 -18.09 17.03
N ILE A 102 -4.32 -18.14 16.94
CA ILE A 102 -3.52 -17.21 16.16
C ILE A 102 -3.27 -17.85 14.80
N ILE A 103 -3.63 -17.15 13.71
CA ILE A 103 -3.29 -17.56 12.35
C ILE A 103 -2.15 -16.68 11.84
N ILE A 104 -1.02 -17.31 11.50
CA ILE A 104 0.07 -16.64 10.78
C ILE A 104 -0.32 -16.54 9.31
N GLY A 105 -0.53 -15.31 8.84
CA GLY A 105 -0.95 -15.01 7.48
C GLY A 105 0.22 -15.03 6.49
N THR A 106 0.51 -16.21 5.92
CA THR A 106 1.65 -16.43 5.03
C THR A 106 1.36 -16.15 3.56
N ALA A 107 0.09 -16.05 3.14
CA ALA A 107 -0.26 -16.03 1.72
C ALA A 107 0.42 -17.20 0.97
N THR A 108 1.25 -16.91 -0.04
CA THR A 108 2.04 -17.92 -0.78
C THR A 108 3.49 -18.03 -0.30
N HIS A 109 3.84 -17.45 0.85
CA HIS A 109 5.18 -17.56 1.40
C HIS A 109 5.44 -18.97 1.96
N LYS A 110 6.72 -19.31 2.14
CA LYS A 110 7.09 -20.53 2.84
C LYS A 110 6.63 -20.43 4.30
N ALA A 111 6.23 -21.55 4.87
CA ALA A 111 5.92 -21.61 6.30
C ALA A 111 7.13 -21.16 7.13
N PRO A 112 6.93 -20.36 8.20
CA PRO A 112 8.01 -19.94 9.08
C PRO A 112 8.66 -21.13 9.78
N THR A 113 9.97 -21.04 10.02
CA THR A 113 10.67 -21.95 10.94
C THR A 113 10.26 -21.70 12.39
N PRO A 114 10.53 -22.62 13.33
CA PRO A 114 10.30 -22.38 14.76
C PRO A 114 10.95 -21.08 15.28
N GLU A 115 12.17 -20.77 14.85
CA GLU A 115 12.88 -19.55 15.24
C GLU A 115 12.20 -18.30 14.67
N GLN A 116 11.69 -18.37 13.44
CA GLN A 116 10.93 -17.28 12.83
C GLN A 116 9.56 -17.10 13.52
N LEU A 117 8.90 -18.18 13.94
CA LEU A 117 7.69 -18.08 14.77
C LEU A 117 8.01 -17.39 16.10
N GLU A 118 9.11 -17.75 16.76
CA GLU A 118 9.56 -17.08 17.98
C GLU A 118 9.89 -15.60 17.74
N GLN A 119 10.41 -15.25 16.57
CA GLN A 119 10.62 -13.86 16.19
C GLN A 119 9.28 -13.10 16.09
N ILE A 120 8.28 -13.67 15.41
CA ILE A 120 6.97 -13.04 15.21
C ILE A 120 6.22 -12.89 16.55
N LEU A 121 6.07 -13.98 17.30
CA LEU A 121 5.15 -14.06 18.44
C LEU A 121 5.84 -13.99 19.81
N GLY A 122 7.12 -14.39 19.88
CA GLY A 122 7.79 -14.62 21.15
C GLY A 122 7.37 -15.95 21.82
N LYS A 123 8.24 -16.45 22.69
CA LYS A 123 8.10 -17.77 23.33
C LYS A 123 6.84 -17.91 24.20
N LYS A 124 6.47 -16.85 24.91
CA LYS A 124 5.30 -16.86 25.82
C LYS A 124 4.02 -17.11 25.03
N ILE A 125 3.82 -16.40 23.92
CA ILE A 125 2.59 -16.50 23.12
C ILE A 125 2.49 -17.87 22.44
N ILE A 126 3.59 -18.37 21.87
CA ILE A 126 3.62 -19.71 21.24
C ILE A 126 3.25 -20.81 22.24
N LYS A 127 3.69 -20.68 23.49
CA LYS A 127 3.38 -21.64 24.55
C LYS A 127 1.93 -21.57 25.01
N ASP A 128 1.38 -20.36 25.09
CA ASP A 128 0.11 -20.08 25.76
C ASP A 128 -1.12 -20.16 24.83
N TYR A 129 -0.92 -20.03 23.52
CA TYR A 129 -1.99 -19.96 22.52
C TYR A 129 -1.87 -21.07 21.47
N THR A 130 -2.98 -21.40 20.84
CA THR A 130 -2.95 -22.24 19.63
C THR A 130 -2.50 -21.39 18.45
N VAL A 131 -1.41 -21.81 17.80
CA VAL A 131 -0.85 -21.11 16.63
C VAL A 131 -0.97 -22.01 15.41
N VAL A 132 -1.56 -21.48 14.35
CA VAL A 132 -1.73 -22.15 13.06
C VAL A 132 -1.05 -21.32 11.98
N VAL A 133 -0.28 -21.97 11.12
CA VAL A 133 0.28 -21.34 9.93
C VAL A 133 -0.70 -21.55 8.78
N HIS A 134 -1.06 -20.48 8.07
CA HIS A 134 -1.91 -20.60 6.89
C HIS A 134 -1.22 -21.39 5.77
N ASP A 135 -1.99 -22.19 5.04
CA ASP A 135 -1.57 -22.88 3.82
C ASP A 135 -2.55 -22.54 2.69
N ALA A 136 -2.03 -21.84 1.68
CA ALA A 136 -2.81 -21.40 0.52
C ALA A 136 -3.20 -22.56 -0.43
N GLU A 137 -2.63 -23.75 -0.25
CA GLU A 137 -2.95 -24.96 -1.00
C GLU A 137 -3.81 -25.95 -0.20
N ALA A 138 -4.27 -25.56 1.00
CA ALA A 138 -5.08 -26.42 1.84
C ALA A 138 -6.37 -26.85 1.11
N LYS A 139 -6.74 -28.13 1.28
CA LYS A 139 -7.89 -28.72 0.59
C LYS A 139 -9.24 -28.33 1.19
N ASP A 140 -9.23 -27.86 2.43
CA ASP A 140 -10.41 -27.52 3.22
C ASP A 140 -10.71 -26.01 3.25
N LEU A 141 -10.05 -25.21 2.40
CA LEU A 141 -10.39 -23.80 2.21
C LEU A 141 -11.87 -23.64 1.85
N VAL A 142 -12.55 -22.69 2.50
CA VAL A 142 -13.98 -22.45 2.31
C VAL A 142 -14.17 -21.51 1.13
N ASP A 143 -14.95 -21.95 0.14
CA ASP A 143 -15.32 -21.17 -1.05
C ASP A 143 -16.51 -20.24 -0.76
N LEU A 144 -16.29 -18.94 -0.94
CA LEU A 144 -17.29 -17.88 -0.76
C LEU A 144 -17.77 -17.29 -2.10
N GLY A 145 -17.41 -17.91 -3.22
CA GLY A 145 -17.76 -17.47 -4.57
C GLY A 145 -16.65 -16.65 -5.22
N LYS A 146 -17.03 -15.64 -6.01
CA LYS A 146 -16.11 -14.81 -6.78
C LYS A 146 -16.41 -13.33 -6.62
N THR A 147 -15.37 -12.51 -6.65
CA THR A 147 -15.51 -11.05 -6.77
C THR A 147 -16.08 -10.66 -8.14
N THR A 148 -16.51 -9.41 -8.29
CA THR A 148 -16.94 -8.83 -9.58
C THR A 148 -15.87 -8.87 -10.67
N ARG A 149 -14.59 -9.03 -10.30
CA ARG A 149 -13.46 -9.20 -11.23
C ARG A 149 -13.13 -10.65 -11.53
N GLY A 150 -13.92 -11.59 -11.00
CA GLY A 150 -13.77 -13.02 -11.22
C GLY A 150 -12.74 -13.70 -10.32
N THR A 151 -12.23 -13.00 -9.30
CA THR A 151 -11.28 -13.58 -8.34
C THR A 151 -12.01 -14.58 -7.44
N PRO A 152 -11.63 -15.87 -7.43
CA PRO A 152 -12.21 -16.85 -6.51
C PRO A 152 -11.83 -16.50 -5.09
N VAL A 153 -12.79 -16.48 -4.16
CA VAL A 153 -12.56 -16.15 -2.76
C VAL A 153 -12.65 -17.43 -1.95
N ARG A 154 -11.50 -18.07 -1.76
CA ARG A 154 -11.33 -19.24 -0.90
C ARG A 154 -10.49 -18.87 0.31
N VAL A 155 -10.99 -19.09 1.53
CA VAL A 155 -10.39 -18.59 2.77
C VAL A 155 -10.15 -19.72 3.77
N ASN A 156 -9.19 -19.52 4.68
CA ASN A 156 -8.91 -20.43 5.77
C ASN A 156 -10.17 -20.80 6.58
N LYS A 157 -10.40 -22.11 6.73
CA LYS A 157 -11.58 -22.65 7.41
C LYS A 157 -11.70 -22.22 8.87
N LEU A 158 -10.58 -22.22 9.62
CA LEU A 158 -10.59 -21.82 11.02
C LEU A 158 -10.98 -20.34 11.18
N TYR A 159 -10.49 -19.48 10.28
CA TYR A 159 -10.92 -18.09 10.25
C TYR A 159 -12.41 -17.98 9.95
N HIS A 160 -12.88 -18.63 8.88
CA HIS A 160 -14.29 -18.57 8.45
C HIS A 160 -15.26 -18.98 9.56
N ASP A 161 -14.97 -20.10 10.24
CA ASP A 161 -15.85 -20.75 11.21
C ASP A 161 -15.81 -20.09 12.61
N ALA A 162 -14.92 -19.13 12.86
CA ALA A 162 -14.76 -18.49 14.17
C ALA A 162 -15.91 -17.53 14.54
N ASP A 163 -16.26 -17.49 15.84
CA ASP A 163 -17.31 -16.61 16.37
C ASP A 163 -16.91 -15.12 16.40
N CYS A 164 -15.60 -14.85 16.43
CA CYS A 164 -15.01 -13.52 16.43
C CYS A 164 -13.67 -13.53 15.68
N LYS A 165 -13.54 -12.61 14.72
CA LYS A 165 -12.42 -12.50 13.79
C LYS A 165 -11.72 -11.15 13.97
N ILE A 166 -10.47 -11.20 14.40
CA ILE A 166 -9.64 -10.01 14.65
C ILE A 166 -8.46 -10.00 13.69
N LEU A 167 -8.18 -8.85 13.09
CA LEU A 167 -6.98 -8.61 12.29
C LEU A 167 -6.04 -7.68 13.05
N LEU A 168 -4.80 -8.11 13.29
CA LEU A 168 -3.76 -7.29 13.92
C LEU A 168 -2.61 -7.12 12.93
N THR A 169 -2.40 -5.90 12.44
CA THR A 169 -1.51 -5.65 11.30
C THR A 169 -0.97 -4.23 11.28
N ASP A 170 0.08 -3.99 10.51
CA ASP A 170 0.67 -2.67 10.28
C ASP A 170 0.21 -2.05 8.95
N VAL A 171 0.28 -0.73 8.86
CA VAL A 171 0.06 0.00 7.61
C VAL A 171 1.39 0.47 7.06
N THR A 172 1.69 0.05 5.84
CA THR A 172 2.90 0.44 5.09
C THR A 172 2.58 0.72 3.63
N PHE A 173 3.43 1.42 2.88
CA PHE A 173 3.26 1.48 1.43
C PHE A 173 3.45 0.10 0.79
N HIS A 174 2.58 -0.23 -0.17
CA HIS A 174 2.70 -1.45 -0.96
C HIS A 174 2.77 -1.11 -2.44
N TYR A 175 3.84 -1.59 -3.09
CA TYR A 175 4.27 -1.18 -4.45
C TYR A 175 3.21 -1.32 -5.56
N HIS A 176 2.18 -2.14 -5.37
CA HIS A 176 1.04 -2.26 -6.31
C HIS A 176 -0.35 -2.19 -5.66
N ALA A 177 -0.48 -2.45 -4.35
CA ALA A 177 -1.77 -2.49 -3.66
C ALA A 177 -2.12 -1.16 -2.96
N GLY A 178 -1.33 -0.11 -3.21
CA GLY A 178 -1.34 1.15 -2.46
C GLY A 178 -0.65 1.00 -1.11
N PHE A 179 -1.24 0.18 -0.23
CA PHE A 179 -0.82 0.00 1.16
C PHE A 179 -0.86 -1.48 1.61
N GLY A 180 -0.15 -1.82 2.69
CA GLY A 180 -0.34 -3.02 3.51
C GLY A 180 -1.50 -2.85 4.49
N GLY A 181 -1.73 -3.84 5.36
CA GLY A 181 -2.73 -3.80 6.44
C GLY A 181 -4.17 -4.14 6.05
N ASP A 182 -5.07 -4.14 7.05
CA ASP A 182 -6.52 -4.28 6.92
C ASP A 182 -6.94 -5.44 6.01
N ARG A 183 -7.61 -5.17 4.87
CA ARG A 183 -7.95 -6.15 3.83
C ARG A 183 -6.83 -7.10 3.40
N LYS A 184 -5.54 -6.71 3.52
CA LYS A 184 -4.41 -7.60 3.17
C LYS A 184 -4.20 -8.72 4.17
N SER A 185 -4.63 -8.55 5.42
CA SER A 185 -4.66 -9.61 6.43
C SER A 185 -5.78 -10.63 6.18
N ILE A 186 -6.64 -10.39 5.19
CA ILE A 186 -7.54 -11.40 4.62
C ILE A 186 -6.97 -11.87 3.28
N MET A 187 -6.99 -11.01 2.26
CA MET A 187 -6.46 -11.29 0.93
C MET A 187 -5.19 -10.46 0.69
N PRO A 188 -3.99 -11.06 0.68
CA PRO A 188 -3.76 -12.48 0.40
C PRO A 188 -3.53 -13.37 1.63
N ALA A 189 -3.38 -12.81 2.83
CA ALA A 189 -2.74 -13.49 3.98
C ALA A 189 -3.31 -14.87 4.34
N ILE A 190 -4.64 -15.04 4.23
CA ILE A 190 -5.35 -16.27 4.60
C ILE A 190 -6.22 -16.84 3.46
N CYS A 191 -5.89 -16.48 2.23
CA CYS A 191 -6.61 -16.92 1.02
C CYS A 191 -5.84 -17.98 0.22
N GLY A 192 -6.58 -18.76 -0.57
CA GLY A 192 -6.00 -19.76 -1.48
C GLY A 192 -5.12 -19.16 -2.58
N ALA A 193 -4.18 -19.95 -3.13
CA ALA A 193 -3.22 -19.44 -4.11
C ALA A 193 -3.88 -18.95 -5.42
N ASP A 194 -5.02 -19.53 -5.81
CA ASP A 194 -5.82 -19.08 -6.96
C ASP A 194 -6.42 -17.69 -6.78
N CYS A 195 -6.93 -17.41 -5.57
CA CYS A 195 -7.40 -16.10 -5.13
C CYS A 195 -6.27 -15.06 -5.27
N ILE A 196 -5.10 -15.43 -4.77
CA ILE A 196 -3.89 -14.59 -4.78
C ILE A 196 -3.43 -14.33 -6.22
N ASN A 197 -3.26 -15.38 -7.02
CA ASN A 197 -2.75 -15.27 -8.40
C ASN A 197 -3.67 -14.44 -9.29
N ASN A 198 -4.99 -14.61 -9.17
CA ASN A 198 -5.94 -13.82 -9.97
C ASN A 198 -5.88 -12.33 -9.58
N ASN A 199 -5.90 -12.02 -8.28
CA ASN A 199 -5.76 -10.65 -7.80
C ASN A 199 -4.43 -10.00 -8.24
N HIS A 200 -3.31 -10.73 -8.17
CA HIS A 200 -2.00 -10.22 -8.56
C HIS A 200 -1.87 -10.01 -10.08
N SER A 201 -2.69 -10.67 -10.91
CA SER A 201 -2.72 -10.39 -12.36
C SER A 201 -3.09 -8.94 -12.68
N LEU A 202 -3.80 -8.26 -11.75
CA LEU A 202 -4.24 -6.86 -11.87
C LEU A 202 -3.11 -5.84 -11.59
N LEU A 203 -1.92 -6.28 -11.16
CA LEU A 203 -0.82 -5.37 -10.77
C LEU A 203 -0.22 -4.59 -11.95
N VAL A 204 -0.50 -5.02 -13.17
CA VAL A 204 -0.06 -4.38 -14.42
C VAL A 204 -0.84 -3.11 -14.77
N ASP A 205 -1.97 -2.88 -14.10
CA ASP A 205 -2.75 -1.66 -14.27
C ASP A 205 -1.94 -0.43 -13.79
N PRO A 206 -1.92 0.69 -14.53
CA PRO A 206 -1.21 1.90 -14.12
C PRO A 206 -1.62 2.46 -12.74
N ASN A 207 -2.85 2.19 -12.28
CA ASN A 207 -3.35 2.58 -10.96
C ASN A 207 -2.87 1.67 -9.82
N SER A 208 -2.33 0.48 -10.16
CA SER A 208 -1.71 -0.44 -9.21
C SER A 208 -0.31 0.03 -8.82
N ARG A 209 -0.25 1.06 -7.97
CA ARG A 209 0.99 1.71 -7.51
C ARG A 209 1.00 1.99 -6.01
N ALA A 210 2.19 2.22 -5.46
CA ALA A 210 2.37 2.63 -4.06
C ALA A 210 1.57 3.90 -3.75
N GLY A 211 0.96 3.94 -2.55
CA GLY A 211 0.23 5.11 -2.08
C GLY A 211 -1.13 5.37 -2.74
N ASN A 212 -1.49 4.62 -3.79
CA ASN A 212 -2.76 4.79 -4.51
C ASN A 212 -3.78 3.69 -4.15
N LEU A 213 -4.87 4.10 -3.51
CA LEU A 213 -6.06 3.25 -3.32
C LEU A 213 -7.15 3.58 -4.35
N ASP A 214 -7.13 4.79 -4.93
CA ASP A 214 -8.22 5.23 -5.79
C ASP A 214 -8.09 4.65 -7.20
N GLY A 215 -9.16 4.03 -7.69
CA GLY A 215 -9.15 3.33 -8.98
C GLY A 215 -8.15 2.16 -9.08
N ASN A 216 -7.49 1.78 -7.98
CA ASN A 216 -6.53 0.69 -7.96
C ASN A 216 -7.26 -0.67 -8.00
N PRO A 217 -7.20 -1.42 -9.11
CA PRO A 217 -7.99 -2.64 -9.27
C PRO A 217 -7.59 -3.73 -8.29
N VAL A 218 -6.30 -3.85 -7.94
CA VAL A 218 -5.82 -4.80 -6.93
C VAL A 218 -6.50 -4.52 -5.60
N HIS A 219 -6.47 -3.25 -5.17
CA HIS A 219 -7.07 -2.84 -3.90
C HIS A 219 -8.58 -3.06 -3.88
N LEU A 220 -9.28 -2.65 -4.94
CA LEU A 220 -10.74 -2.75 -5.00
C LEU A 220 -11.20 -4.22 -4.95
N ASP A 221 -10.47 -5.11 -5.61
CA ASP A 221 -10.72 -6.55 -5.57
C ASP A 221 -10.45 -7.15 -4.17
N MET A 222 -9.36 -6.75 -3.51
CA MET A 222 -9.07 -7.13 -2.12
C MET A 222 -10.16 -6.64 -1.15
N VAL A 223 -10.68 -5.42 -1.35
CA VAL A 223 -11.77 -4.87 -0.52
C VAL A 223 -13.05 -5.67 -0.70
N GLU A 224 -13.38 -6.05 -1.93
CA GLU A 224 -14.56 -6.87 -2.19
C GLU A 224 -14.44 -8.25 -1.53
N ALA A 225 -13.30 -8.92 -1.69
CA ALA A 225 -13.05 -10.20 -1.04
C ALA A 225 -13.05 -10.11 0.49
N ALA A 226 -12.44 -9.05 1.05
CA ALA A 226 -12.45 -8.81 2.48
C ALA A 226 -13.87 -8.58 3.02
N LYS A 227 -14.76 -7.94 2.25
CA LYS A 227 -16.19 -7.80 2.61
C LYS A 227 -16.94 -9.12 2.54
N MET A 228 -16.62 -10.00 1.59
CA MET A 228 -17.20 -11.34 1.51
C MET A 228 -16.81 -12.22 2.70
N VAL A 229 -15.56 -12.08 3.16
CA VAL A 229 -14.99 -12.84 4.29
C VAL A 229 -15.42 -12.27 5.66
N GLY A 230 -15.40 -10.94 5.79
CA GLY A 230 -15.73 -10.20 7.00
C GLY A 230 -14.62 -10.25 8.07
N ALA A 231 -14.61 -9.24 8.93
CA ALA A 231 -13.84 -9.18 10.18
C ALA A 231 -14.67 -8.43 11.23
N ASP A 232 -14.62 -8.86 12.49
CA ASP A 232 -15.35 -8.20 13.58
C ASP A 232 -14.57 -7.00 14.13
N PHE A 233 -13.24 -7.04 14.05
CA PHE A 233 -12.39 -5.98 14.55
C PHE A 233 -11.04 -5.96 13.82
N VAL A 234 -10.55 -4.76 13.49
CA VAL A 234 -9.23 -4.57 12.88
C VAL A 234 -8.42 -3.62 13.73
N ILE A 235 -7.14 -3.92 13.95
CA ILE A 235 -6.17 -3.05 14.62
C ILE A 235 -5.06 -2.77 13.63
N ASN A 236 -4.98 -1.51 13.17
CA ASN A 236 -3.98 -1.03 12.25
C ASN A 236 -2.92 -0.23 13.01
N VAL A 237 -1.68 -0.71 12.99
CA VAL A 237 -0.54 -0.04 13.63
C VAL A 237 0.18 0.83 12.62
N ILE A 238 0.36 2.11 12.95
CA ILE A 238 1.15 3.05 12.17
C ILE A 238 2.53 3.13 12.83
N CYS A 239 3.57 2.66 12.15
CA CYS A 239 4.92 2.66 12.71
C CYS A 239 6.01 2.87 11.64
N GLU A 240 7.19 3.29 12.08
CA GLU A 240 8.39 3.32 11.25
C GLU A 240 9.09 1.97 11.32
N SER A 241 9.19 1.29 10.16
CA SER A 241 9.96 0.05 9.98
C SER A 241 9.70 -1.01 11.07
N GLY A 242 8.45 -1.15 11.51
CA GLY A 242 8.07 -2.15 12.50
C GLY A 242 8.55 -1.92 13.93
N LYS A 243 9.09 -0.74 14.24
CA LYS A 243 9.71 -0.46 15.54
C LYS A 243 8.97 0.64 16.27
N ASN A 244 9.17 1.88 15.81
CA ASN A 244 8.69 3.06 16.52
C ASN A 244 7.24 3.34 16.14
N VAL A 245 6.33 3.17 17.10
CA VAL A 245 4.89 3.38 16.89
C VAL A 245 4.58 4.87 16.86
N ILE A 246 3.82 5.28 15.85
CA ILE A 246 3.33 6.64 15.65
C ILE A 246 1.92 6.73 16.22
N ASP A 247 1.04 5.84 15.78
CA ASP A 247 -0.37 5.82 16.16
C ASP A 247 -0.96 4.41 15.98
N ILE A 248 -2.13 4.14 16.57
CA ILE A 248 -2.90 2.90 16.39
C ILE A 248 -4.34 3.29 16.09
N LYS A 249 -4.91 2.70 15.04
CA LYS A 249 -6.31 2.92 14.65
C LYS A 249 -7.01 1.59 14.55
N ALA A 250 -8.04 1.40 15.38
CA ALA A 250 -8.78 0.15 15.43
C ALA A 250 -10.28 0.36 15.25
N GLY A 251 -10.97 -0.67 14.76
CA GLY A 251 -12.41 -0.67 14.57
C GLY A 251 -12.87 -1.42 13.32
N GLU A 252 -13.82 -0.84 12.60
CA GLU A 252 -14.48 -1.44 11.45
C GLU A 252 -13.52 -1.63 10.25
N LEU A 253 -13.59 -2.81 9.64
CA LEU A 253 -12.83 -3.20 8.45
C LEU A 253 -12.94 -2.15 7.35
N GLY A 254 -11.81 -1.68 6.82
CA GLY A 254 -11.74 -0.64 5.82
C GLY A 254 -11.93 0.78 6.36
N VAL A 255 -12.78 1.02 7.36
CA VAL A 255 -13.03 2.38 7.90
C VAL A 255 -11.87 2.84 8.78
N ALA A 256 -11.47 2.04 9.78
CA ALA A 256 -10.31 2.33 10.63
C ALA A 256 -9.03 2.42 9.80
N PHE A 257 -8.94 1.60 8.75
CA PHE A 257 -7.83 1.58 7.81
C PHE A 257 -7.67 2.88 7.02
N GLN A 258 -8.76 3.51 6.56
CA GLN A 258 -8.65 4.79 5.85
C GLN A 258 -8.03 5.88 6.74
N GLN A 259 -8.37 5.91 8.04
CA GLN A 259 -7.73 6.85 8.97
C GLN A 259 -6.25 6.54 9.16
N ALA A 260 -5.89 5.26 9.33
CA ALA A 260 -4.50 4.82 9.44
C ALA A 260 -3.68 5.18 8.20
N VAL A 261 -4.26 5.01 7.00
CA VAL A 261 -3.63 5.37 5.71
C VAL A 261 -3.36 6.85 5.61
N GLU A 262 -4.30 7.72 6.00
CA GLU A 262 -4.09 9.15 5.91
C GLU A 262 -3.02 9.65 6.90
N ILE A 263 -2.95 9.08 8.10
CA ILE A 263 -1.86 9.35 9.06
C ILE A 263 -0.53 8.85 8.49
N TYR A 264 -0.46 7.61 8.01
CA TYR A 264 0.76 7.05 7.44
C TYR A 264 1.26 7.88 6.25
N LYS A 265 0.35 8.29 5.34
CA LYS A 265 0.69 9.18 4.21
C LYS A 265 1.21 10.53 4.69
N ALA A 266 0.66 11.09 5.76
CA ALA A 266 1.12 12.38 6.28
C ALA A 266 2.61 12.33 6.68
N HIS A 267 3.09 11.19 7.19
CA HIS A 267 4.48 10.99 7.60
C HIS A 267 5.40 10.53 6.46
N PHE A 268 5.00 9.54 5.67
CA PHE A 268 5.91 8.87 4.74
C PHE A 268 5.76 9.30 3.27
N ASN A 269 4.71 10.06 2.92
CA ASN A 269 4.56 10.62 1.58
C ASN A 269 5.11 12.05 1.51
N VAL A 270 6.09 12.28 0.64
CA VAL A 270 6.61 13.61 0.32
C VAL A 270 6.00 14.06 -1.00
N ARG A 271 5.24 15.15 -0.95
CA ARG A 271 4.58 15.71 -2.12
C ARG A 271 5.47 16.76 -2.76
N ILE A 272 5.68 16.64 -4.07
CA ILE A 272 6.47 17.59 -4.87
C ILE A 272 5.58 18.32 -5.86
N GLU A 273 5.87 19.61 -6.08
CA GLU A 273 5.10 20.47 -6.98
C GLU A 273 5.51 20.33 -8.45
N LYS A 274 6.78 20.04 -8.69
CA LYS A 274 7.35 19.93 -10.03
C LYS A 274 8.18 18.67 -10.09
N GLN A 275 8.16 17.98 -11.22
CA GLN A 275 9.08 16.88 -11.48
C GLN A 275 10.40 17.42 -12.03
N ALA A 276 11.51 16.77 -11.72
CA ALA A 276 12.84 17.12 -12.21
C ALA A 276 13.14 16.54 -13.58
N ASP A 277 14.12 17.13 -14.28
CA ASP A 277 14.66 16.55 -15.53
C ASP A 277 15.51 15.31 -15.23
N MET A 278 16.17 15.31 -14.06
CA MET A 278 17.00 14.22 -13.56
C MET A 278 16.80 14.04 -12.06
N ILE A 279 16.79 12.81 -11.57
CA ILE A 279 16.85 12.51 -10.14
C ILE A 279 18.12 11.71 -9.81
N ILE A 280 18.67 11.93 -8.63
CA ILE A 280 19.74 11.12 -8.04
C ILE A 280 19.19 10.53 -6.75
N VAL A 281 19.01 9.21 -6.72
CA VAL A 281 18.34 8.51 -5.62
C VAL A 281 19.25 7.45 -5.05
N SER A 282 19.37 7.39 -3.72
CA SER A 282 19.98 6.27 -3.02
C SER A 282 18.93 5.37 -2.40
N SER A 283 19.23 4.08 -2.33
CA SER A 283 18.42 3.09 -1.62
C SER A 283 18.51 3.21 -0.09
N GLY A 284 19.33 4.12 0.44
CA GLY A 284 19.49 4.36 1.88
C GLY A 284 20.64 3.59 2.53
N GLY A 285 21.50 2.95 1.73
CA GLY A 285 22.67 2.19 2.21
C GLY A 285 22.30 0.86 2.87
N TYR A 286 23.28 0.18 3.46
CA TYR A 286 23.11 -1.15 4.02
C TYR A 286 22.17 -1.12 5.24
N PRO A 287 21.23 -2.09 5.40
CA PRO A 287 21.00 -3.26 4.53
C PRO A 287 19.97 -3.03 3.41
N LYS A 288 19.45 -1.81 3.22
CA LYS A 288 18.39 -1.51 2.26
C LYS A 288 18.85 -1.65 0.80
N ASP A 289 20.15 -1.59 0.56
CA ASP A 289 20.78 -1.72 -0.76
C ASP A 289 21.65 -2.98 -0.91
N ILE A 290 21.40 -4.00 -0.08
CA ILE A 290 22.21 -5.24 -0.07
C ILE A 290 22.15 -6.03 -1.39
N ASN A 291 21.06 -5.91 -2.16
CA ASN A 291 20.88 -6.53 -3.47
C ASN A 291 19.96 -5.70 -4.38
N LEU A 292 19.99 -5.96 -5.69
CA LEU A 292 19.19 -5.22 -6.67
C LEU A 292 17.68 -5.38 -6.41
N TYR A 293 17.24 -6.58 -6.02
CA TYR A 293 15.85 -6.89 -5.72
C TYR A 293 15.24 -5.90 -4.71
N LEU A 294 15.94 -5.62 -3.60
CA LEU A 294 15.51 -4.64 -2.60
C LEU A 294 15.68 -3.20 -3.10
N ALA A 295 16.80 -2.88 -3.77
CA ALA A 295 17.09 -1.55 -4.30
C ALA A 295 16.03 -1.03 -5.29
N THR A 296 15.33 -1.92 -6.01
CA THR A 296 14.19 -1.52 -6.87
C THR A 296 13.09 -0.75 -6.11
N LYS A 297 12.99 -0.92 -4.78
CA LYS A 297 12.04 -0.18 -3.96
C LYS A 297 12.31 1.33 -4.03
N ALA A 298 13.57 1.77 -3.96
CA ALA A 298 13.91 3.18 -4.05
C ALA A 298 13.55 3.76 -5.42
N LEU A 299 13.87 3.04 -6.50
CA LEU A 299 13.51 3.44 -7.86
C LEU A 299 11.99 3.62 -8.01
N THR A 300 11.21 2.61 -7.60
CA THR A 300 9.75 2.63 -7.75
C THR A 300 9.07 3.69 -6.87
N GLN A 301 9.59 3.99 -5.68
CA GLN A 301 9.04 5.02 -4.81
C GLN A 301 9.42 6.45 -5.21
N ALA A 302 10.53 6.61 -5.94
CA ALA A 302 11.03 7.91 -6.37
C ALA A 302 10.66 8.25 -7.83
N ILE A 303 10.09 7.34 -8.61
CA ILE A 303 9.90 7.54 -10.06
C ILE A 303 9.01 8.75 -10.38
N ASP A 304 8.06 9.08 -9.52
CA ASP A 304 7.21 10.27 -9.69
C ASP A 304 7.98 11.58 -9.49
N ALA A 305 9.22 11.53 -8.99
CA ALA A 305 10.11 12.67 -8.88
C ALA A 305 10.72 13.12 -10.21
N VAL A 306 10.71 12.28 -11.25
CA VAL A 306 11.28 12.58 -12.57
C VAL A 306 10.20 12.68 -13.64
N LYS A 307 10.38 13.59 -14.60
CA LYS A 307 9.52 13.73 -15.77
C LYS A 307 9.54 12.46 -16.61
N GLN A 308 8.47 12.22 -17.37
CA GLN A 308 8.46 11.23 -18.44
C GLN A 308 9.61 11.52 -19.43
N GLY A 309 10.44 10.53 -19.71
CA GLY A 309 11.64 10.65 -20.54
C GLY A 309 12.84 11.30 -19.85
N GLY A 310 12.76 11.62 -18.55
CA GLY A 310 13.89 12.15 -17.78
C GLY A 310 14.90 11.05 -17.39
N SER A 311 15.86 11.39 -16.53
CA SER A 311 16.94 10.48 -16.13
C SER A 311 16.95 10.17 -14.63
N VAL A 312 17.29 8.94 -14.27
CA VAL A 312 17.45 8.47 -12.88
C VAL A 312 18.86 7.96 -12.71
N VAL A 313 19.56 8.41 -11.67
CA VAL A 313 20.80 7.78 -11.19
C VAL A 313 20.50 7.12 -9.85
N LEU A 314 20.45 5.79 -9.84
CA LEU A 314 20.20 4.97 -8.67
C LEU A 314 21.53 4.53 -8.04
N LEU A 315 21.73 4.84 -6.76
CA LEU A 315 22.85 4.40 -5.95
C LEU A 315 22.40 3.24 -5.06
N ALA A 316 23.01 2.07 -5.26
CA ALA A 316 22.79 0.88 -4.45
C ALA A 316 24.01 -0.06 -4.55
N GLU A 317 24.65 -0.41 -3.44
CA GLU A 317 25.87 -1.25 -3.48
C GLU A 317 25.61 -2.64 -4.08
N CYS A 318 24.48 -3.26 -3.75
CA CYS A 318 24.10 -4.60 -4.20
C CYS A 318 25.17 -5.66 -3.88
N SER A 319 25.74 -5.61 -2.67
CA SER A 319 26.85 -6.48 -2.24
C SER A 319 26.56 -7.99 -2.32
N GLU A 320 25.29 -8.40 -2.33
CA GLU A 320 24.84 -9.79 -2.47
C GLU A 320 24.25 -10.11 -3.85
N GLY A 321 24.53 -9.29 -4.86
CA GLY A 321 24.08 -9.57 -6.22
C GLY A 321 22.65 -9.10 -6.51
N ILE A 322 21.92 -9.89 -7.31
CA ILE A 322 20.55 -9.58 -7.72
C ILE A 322 19.55 -9.87 -6.60
N GLY A 323 19.72 -11.00 -5.91
CA GLY A 323 19.03 -11.31 -4.65
C GLY A 323 17.71 -12.06 -4.79
N ASN A 324 17.32 -12.53 -5.99
CA ASN A 324 16.13 -13.36 -6.15
C ASN A 324 16.14 -14.18 -7.47
N ASP A 325 16.09 -15.51 -7.36
CA ASP A 325 16.16 -16.42 -8.52
C ASP A 325 15.02 -16.23 -9.53
N ASN A 326 13.78 -15.96 -9.07
CA ASN A 326 12.65 -15.74 -9.97
C ASN A 326 12.80 -14.42 -10.73
N PHE A 327 13.35 -13.39 -10.09
CA PHE A 327 13.68 -12.13 -10.73
C PHE A 327 14.72 -12.33 -11.84
N GLU A 328 15.82 -13.02 -11.54
CA GLU A 328 16.87 -13.35 -12.51
C GLU A 328 16.34 -14.19 -13.68
N ALA A 329 15.54 -15.22 -13.38
CA ALA A 329 14.95 -16.09 -14.40
C ALA A 329 14.06 -15.30 -15.37
N TRP A 330 13.24 -14.38 -14.87
CA TRP A 330 12.36 -13.57 -15.72
C TRP A 330 13.13 -12.57 -16.58
N ILE A 331 14.22 -11.99 -16.06
CA ILE A 331 15.13 -11.14 -16.84
C ILE A 331 15.82 -11.94 -17.95
N GLU A 332 16.27 -13.15 -17.66
CA GLU A 332 16.92 -14.02 -18.64
C GLU A 332 15.94 -14.45 -19.75
N GLU A 333 14.70 -14.78 -19.40
CA GLU A 333 13.66 -15.07 -20.38
C GLU A 333 13.29 -13.86 -21.25
N ALA A 334 13.16 -12.67 -20.65
CA ALA A 334 12.92 -11.44 -21.41
C ALA A 334 14.08 -11.14 -22.36
N SER A 335 15.32 -11.31 -21.90
CA SER A 335 16.53 -11.13 -22.70
C SER A 335 16.55 -12.09 -23.90
N LYS A 336 16.22 -13.37 -23.69
CA LYS A 336 16.07 -14.36 -24.77
C LYS A 336 14.95 -13.99 -25.75
N HIS A 337 13.82 -13.48 -25.25
CA HIS A 337 12.69 -13.05 -26.08
C HIS A 337 13.08 -11.95 -27.07
N VAL A 338 13.99 -11.05 -26.67
CA VAL A 338 14.43 -9.90 -27.49
C VAL A 338 15.82 -10.08 -28.11
N ALA A 339 16.41 -11.28 -28.08
CA ALA A 339 17.79 -11.54 -28.50
C ALA A 339 18.10 -11.13 -29.96
N LYS A 340 17.09 -11.13 -30.84
CA LYS A 340 17.23 -10.72 -32.26
C LYS A 340 16.98 -9.22 -32.49
N THR A 341 16.46 -8.51 -31.50
CA THR A 341 16.20 -7.07 -31.57
C THR A 341 17.50 -6.32 -31.30
N LYS A 342 17.87 -5.37 -32.16
CA LYS A 342 19.12 -4.60 -32.01
C LYS A 342 18.92 -3.28 -31.28
N ASP A 343 17.82 -2.59 -31.59
CA ASP A 343 17.51 -1.29 -30.99
C ASP A 343 17.16 -1.41 -29.51
N ALA A 344 17.73 -0.55 -28.67
CA ALA A 344 17.58 -0.61 -27.23
C ALA A 344 16.16 -0.24 -26.76
N ALA A 345 15.52 0.75 -27.40
CA ALA A 345 14.17 1.16 -27.05
C ALA A 345 13.14 0.08 -27.46
N GLU A 346 13.34 -0.54 -28.63
CA GLU A 346 12.53 -1.67 -29.09
C GLU A 346 12.70 -2.90 -28.20
N LYS A 347 13.94 -3.21 -27.76
CA LYS A 347 14.21 -4.27 -26.77
C LYS A 347 13.41 -4.02 -25.48
N LEU A 348 13.50 -2.82 -24.92
CA LEU A 348 12.78 -2.45 -23.71
C LEU A 348 11.28 -2.60 -23.89
N SER A 349 10.71 -2.07 -24.98
CA SER A 349 9.27 -2.15 -25.22
C SER A 349 8.78 -3.60 -25.34
N LYS A 350 9.47 -4.44 -26.12
CA LYS A 350 9.12 -5.85 -26.28
C LYS A 350 9.27 -6.65 -24.99
N SER A 351 10.34 -6.40 -24.22
CA SER A 351 10.53 -7.02 -22.91
C SER A 351 9.44 -6.61 -21.93
N PHE A 352 9.04 -5.33 -21.91
CA PHE A 352 7.92 -4.87 -21.11
C PHE A 352 6.61 -5.59 -21.45
N ASP A 353 6.25 -5.67 -22.73
CA ASP A 353 5.02 -6.35 -23.17
C ASP A 353 5.06 -7.86 -22.84
N PHE A 354 6.22 -8.50 -23.00
CA PHE A 354 6.44 -9.89 -22.61
C PHE A 354 6.22 -10.11 -21.11
N LEU A 355 6.83 -9.27 -20.27
CA LEU A 355 6.74 -9.35 -18.82
C LEU A 355 5.32 -9.03 -18.32
N GLU A 356 4.64 -8.06 -18.93
CA GLU A 356 3.25 -7.72 -18.64
C GLU A 356 2.32 -8.92 -18.92
N LYS A 357 2.47 -9.55 -20.09
CA LYS A 357 1.72 -10.75 -20.44
C LYS A 357 2.02 -11.90 -19.47
N LYS A 358 3.28 -12.05 -19.07
CA LYS A 358 3.69 -13.09 -18.12
C LYS A 358 2.97 -12.93 -16.78
N ILE A 359 2.94 -11.72 -16.22
CA ILE A 359 2.18 -11.42 -15.00
C ILE A 359 0.69 -11.74 -15.15
N LYS A 360 0.08 -11.31 -16.26
CA LYS A 360 -1.35 -11.57 -16.51
C LYS A 360 -1.67 -13.07 -16.60
N SER A 361 -0.74 -13.86 -17.13
CA SER A 361 -0.93 -15.30 -17.32
C SER A 361 -0.59 -16.14 -16.09
N ASN A 362 0.48 -15.78 -15.38
CA ASN A 362 0.98 -16.52 -14.23
C ASN A 362 1.87 -15.59 -13.38
N PHE A 363 1.26 -14.99 -12.36
CA PHE A 363 2.02 -14.21 -11.39
C PHE A 363 2.99 -15.11 -10.62
N VAL A 364 4.25 -14.69 -10.52
CA VAL A 364 5.26 -15.35 -9.69
C VAL A 364 5.90 -14.31 -8.78
N MET A 365 5.87 -14.56 -7.47
CA MET A 365 6.56 -13.74 -6.49
C MET A 365 8.07 -13.71 -6.78
N GLY A 366 8.69 -12.55 -6.67
CA GLY A 366 10.07 -12.34 -7.12
C GLY A 366 10.16 -11.90 -8.59
N GLY A 367 9.60 -12.69 -9.50
CA GLY A 367 9.65 -12.44 -10.96
C GLY A 367 9.03 -11.12 -11.38
N HIS A 368 7.94 -10.69 -10.74
CA HIS A 368 7.27 -9.42 -11.02
C HIS A 368 8.19 -8.17 -10.87
N LYS A 369 9.33 -8.27 -10.18
CA LYS A 369 10.32 -7.17 -10.14
C LYS A 369 10.91 -6.87 -11.51
N ALA A 370 11.05 -7.88 -12.39
CA ALA A 370 11.48 -7.68 -13.78
C ALA A 370 10.53 -6.74 -14.53
N TYR A 371 9.22 -6.90 -14.33
CA TYR A 371 8.23 -6.00 -14.91
C TYR A 371 8.35 -4.59 -14.35
N PHE A 372 8.50 -4.43 -13.03
CA PHE A 372 8.60 -3.09 -12.44
C PHE A 372 9.83 -2.33 -12.93
N ILE A 373 11.00 -2.97 -13.03
CA ILE A 373 12.18 -2.28 -13.59
C ILE A 373 11.97 -1.90 -15.05
N ALA A 374 11.33 -2.76 -15.86
CA ALA A 374 11.01 -2.44 -17.25
C ALA A 374 9.99 -1.30 -17.35
N ARG A 375 9.01 -1.26 -16.44
CA ARG A 375 8.02 -0.17 -16.33
C ARG A 375 8.70 1.16 -16.02
N GLU A 376 9.59 1.19 -15.02
CA GLU A 376 10.29 2.42 -14.66
C GLU A 376 11.28 2.85 -15.75
N ALA A 377 11.94 1.91 -16.41
CA ALA A 377 12.80 2.20 -17.56
C ALA A 377 12.02 2.75 -18.78
N LYS A 378 10.73 2.40 -18.93
CA LYS A 378 9.84 3.06 -19.92
C LYS A 378 9.43 4.47 -19.50
N HIS A 379 9.46 4.78 -18.21
CA HIS A 379 9.18 6.12 -17.70
C HIS A 379 10.40 7.05 -17.84
N ALA A 380 11.59 6.58 -17.49
CA ALA A 380 12.82 7.36 -17.48
C ALA A 380 14.05 6.50 -17.80
N SER A 381 15.13 7.10 -18.33
CA SER A 381 16.40 6.39 -18.48
C SER A 381 17.02 6.14 -17.10
N VAL A 382 17.31 4.89 -16.76
CA VAL A 382 17.84 4.54 -15.44
C VAL A 382 19.31 4.15 -15.56
N SER A 383 20.16 4.74 -14.73
CA SER A 383 21.55 4.35 -14.54
C SER A 383 21.72 3.79 -13.13
N LEU A 384 22.46 2.68 -12.99
CA LEU A 384 22.72 2.02 -11.72
C LEU A 384 24.19 2.11 -11.35
N VAL A 385 24.48 2.80 -10.25
CA VAL A 385 25.77 2.75 -9.55
C VAL A 385 25.69 1.61 -8.53
N SER A 386 26.46 0.54 -8.75
CA SER A 386 26.50 -0.63 -7.87
C SER A 386 27.83 -1.38 -7.95
N GLY A 387 28.01 -2.39 -7.09
CA GLY A 387 29.09 -3.37 -7.17
C GLY A 387 28.86 -4.51 -8.17
N LEU A 388 27.78 -4.46 -8.96
CA LEU A 388 27.45 -5.47 -9.97
C LEU A 388 28.24 -5.25 -11.27
N ASP A 389 28.32 -6.30 -12.09
CA ASP A 389 28.93 -6.19 -13.42
C ASP A 389 28.14 -5.22 -14.32
N ALA A 390 28.77 -4.10 -14.67
CA ALA A 390 28.13 -3.01 -15.40
C ALA A 390 27.66 -3.41 -16.81
N ALA A 391 28.39 -4.33 -17.48
CA ALA A 391 28.03 -4.81 -18.79
C ALA A 391 26.77 -5.69 -18.73
N MET A 392 26.68 -6.58 -17.74
CA MET A 392 25.53 -7.42 -17.47
C MET A 392 24.28 -6.59 -17.17
N ILE A 393 24.40 -5.54 -16.35
CA ILE A 393 23.29 -4.62 -16.07
C ILE A 393 22.81 -3.92 -17.35
N SER A 394 23.76 -3.40 -18.13
CA SER A 394 23.48 -2.70 -19.39
C SER A 394 22.84 -3.59 -20.46
N ASP A 395 23.19 -4.87 -20.48
CA ASP A 395 22.67 -5.82 -21.47
C ASP A 395 21.25 -6.30 -21.12
N LYS A 396 20.98 -6.58 -19.84
CA LYS A 396 19.79 -7.36 -19.44
C LYS A 396 18.78 -6.63 -18.56
N TYR A 397 19.20 -5.66 -17.76
CA TYR A 397 18.39 -5.10 -16.68
C TYR A 397 17.71 -3.78 -17.01
N PHE A 398 17.71 -3.36 -18.28
CA PHE A 398 17.08 -2.12 -18.74
C PHE A 398 17.64 -0.86 -18.07
N MET A 399 18.86 -0.94 -17.55
CA MET A 399 19.55 0.16 -16.86
C MET A 399 20.96 0.30 -17.44
N GLU A 400 21.51 1.50 -17.50
CA GLU A 400 22.92 1.72 -17.75
C GLU A 400 23.73 1.37 -16.50
N GLY A 401 24.51 0.29 -16.55
CA GLY A 401 25.41 -0.08 -15.48
C GLY A 401 26.61 0.88 -15.43
N VAL A 402 26.90 1.42 -14.24
CA VAL A 402 28.04 2.32 -14.03
C VAL A 402 29.20 1.53 -13.44
N ALA A 403 30.30 1.43 -14.20
CA ALA A 403 31.50 0.75 -13.75
C ALA A 403 32.17 1.53 -12.60
N VAL A 404 32.34 0.88 -11.45
CA VAL A 404 33.10 1.40 -10.32
C VAL A 404 34.40 0.61 -10.22
N SER A 405 35.54 1.30 -10.34
CA SER A 405 36.83 0.61 -10.49
C SER A 405 37.32 -0.03 -9.20
N SER A 406 37.04 0.60 -8.06
CA SER A 406 37.36 0.09 -6.71
C SER A 406 36.65 0.90 -5.62
N SER A 407 36.62 0.37 -4.39
CA SER A 407 36.13 1.12 -3.22
C SER A 407 36.91 2.43 -2.96
N LYS A 408 38.20 2.50 -3.36
CA LYS A 408 39.03 3.71 -3.21
C LYS A 408 38.69 4.81 -4.21
N THR A 409 38.17 4.44 -5.38
CA THR A 409 37.83 5.37 -6.46
C THR A 409 36.33 5.65 -6.56
N LEU A 410 35.48 4.87 -5.87
CA LEU A 410 34.02 4.99 -5.87
C LEU A 410 33.52 6.44 -5.81
N GLN A 411 34.01 7.23 -4.85
CA GLN A 411 33.67 8.65 -4.72
C GLN A 411 33.96 9.48 -5.98
N LYS A 412 35.11 9.25 -6.61
CA LYS A 412 35.52 9.94 -7.83
C LYS A 412 34.72 9.43 -9.05
N ASP A 413 34.53 8.13 -9.14
CA ASP A 413 33.84 7.47 -10.26
C ASP A 413 32.37 7.90 -10.31
N VAL A 414 31.69 7.97 -9.15
CA VAL A 414 30.30 8.44 -9.03
C VAL A 414 30.17 9.92 -9.40
N GLN A 415 31.06 10.79 -8.88
CA GLN A 415 31.03 12.21 -9.24
C GLN A 415 31.24 12.41 -10.74
N ALA A 416 32.25 11.75 -11.32
CA ALA A 416 32.54 11.86 -12.75
C ALA A 416 31.36 11.38 -13.63
N PHE A 417 30.66 10.34 -13.20
CA PHE A 417 29.47 9.87 -13.91
C PHE A 417 28.31 10.89 -13.83
N ILE A 418 28.08 11.48 -12.66
CA ILE A 418 27.06 12.52 -12.49
C ILE A 418 27.40 13.76 -13.34
N ASP A 419 28.65 14.21 -13.35
CA ASP A 419 29.11 15.34 -14.15
C ASP A 419 28.87 15.07 -15.65
N LYS A 420 29.25 13.88 -16.12
CA LYS A 420 28.98 13.42 -17.50
C LYS A 420 27.48 13.47 -17.81
N LYS A 421 26.62 12.95 -16.93
CA LYS A 421 25.16 12.97 -17.14
C LYS A 421 24.60 14.39 -17.19
N ILE A 422 25.11 15.29 -16.35
CA ILE A 422 24.73 16.69 -16.38
C ILE A 422 25.12 17.35 -17.71
N GLU A 423 26.31 17.05 -18.24
CA GLU A 423 26.75 17.56 -19.55
C GLU A 423 25.91 17.03 -20.72
N GLU A 424 25.55 15.73 -20.68
CA GLU A 424 24.72 15.07 -21.70
C GLU A 424 23.28 15.58 -21.70
N ILE A 425 22.65 15.64 -20.52
CA ILE A 425 21.22 15.93 -20.37
C ILE A 425 20.96 17.44 -20.32
N LYS A 426 21.91 18.21 -19.78
CA LYS A 426 21.76 19.64 -19.45
C LYS A 426 20.48 19.92 -18.64
N PRO A 427 20.29 19.24 -17.49
CA PRO A 427 19.06 19.35 -16.72
C PRO A 427 18.91 20.76 -16.14
N LYS A 428 17.69 21.31 -16.18
CA LYS A 428 17.37 22.57 -15.48
C LYS A 428 17.05 22.32 -14.02
N THR A 429 16.49 21.15 -13.71
CA THR A 429 16.11 20.74 -12.36
C THR A 429 16.62 19.35 -12.03
N ILE A 430 17.22 19.20 -10.84
CA ILE A 430 17.63 17.92 -10.26
C ILE A 430 16.95 17.75 -8.90
N HIS A 431 16.40 16.56 -8.63
CA HIS A 431 16.08 16.17 -7.26
C HIS A 431 17.12 15.19 -6.72
N VAL A 432 17.56 15.40 -5.49
CA VAL A 432 18.46 14.49 -4.76
C VAL A 432 17.65 13.82 -3.66
N ILE A 433 17.66 12.49 -3.62
CA ILE A 433 16.82 11.68 -2.73
C ILE A 433 17.71 10.68 -1.97
N PRO A 434 18.27 11.05 -0.81
CA PRO A 434 19.23 10.20 -0.11
C PRO A 434 18.62 8.89 0.45
N HIS A 435 17.32 8.89 0.78
CA HIS A 435 16.65 7.79 1.48
C HIS A 435 15.42 7.24 0.71
N GLY A 436 15.61 6.85 -0.56
CA GLY A 436 14.51 6.46 -1.45
C GLY A 436 13.71 5.22 -1.00
N CYS A 437 14.25 4.38 -0.11
CA CYS A 437 13.53 3.24 0.45
C CYS A 437 12.57 3.60 1.61
N GLU A 438 12.68 4.82 2.15
CA GLU A 438 12.07 5.26 3.42
C GLU A 438 10.92 6.26 3.21
N LEU A 439 10.77 6.77 2.00
CA LEU A 439 9.72 7.70 1.63
C LEU A 439 9.08 7.29 0.30
N LEU A 440 7.85 7.74 0.10
CA LEU A 440 7.21 7.76 -1.21
C LEU A 440 7.21 9.19 -1.73
N VAL A 441 7.69 9.41 -2.96
CA VAL A 441 7.53 10.70 -3.63
C VAL A 441 6.25 10.66 -4.46
N SER A 442 5.40 11.67 -4.31
CA SER A 442 4.21 11.83 -5.16
C SER A 442 4.13 13.23 -5.76
N HIS A 443 3.75 13.31 -7.02
CA HIS A 443 3.59 14.59 -7.73
C HIS A 443 2.14 15.08 -7.64
N VAL A 444 1.94 16.35 -7.25
CA VAL A 444 0.58 16.91 -6.99
C VAL A 444 -0.35 16.81 -8.19
N ASN A 445 0.15 16.96 -9.43
CA ASN A 445 -0.70 16.85 -10.62
C ASN A 445 -1.11 15.41 -10.94
N LYS A 446 -0.40 14.39 -10.45
CA LYS A 446 -0.89 13.00 -10.52
C LYS A 446 -2.08 12.82 -9.58
N ILE A 447 -2.03 13.45 -8.40
CA ILE A 447 -3.14 13.51 -7.44
C ILE A 447 -4.30 14.39 -7.95
N GLN A 448 -4.01 15.46 -8.69
CA GLN A 448 -5.02 16.32 -9.31
C GLN A 448 -5.64 15.66 -10.54
N ALA A 449 -4.85 14.96 -11.36
CA ALA A 449 -5.34 14.08 -12.41
C ALA A 449 -6.12 12.91 -11.81
N GLU A 450 -5.75 12.38 -10.64
CA GLU A 450 -6.58 11.42 -9.89
C GLU A 450 -7.87 12.08 -9.41
N LYS A 451 -7.86 13.32 -8.90
CA LYS A 451 -9.08 14.08 -8.55
C LYS A 451 -9.94 14.48 -9.75
N ASN A 452 -9.32 14.71 -10.92
CA ASN A 452 -10.00 15.06 -12.17
C ASN A 452 -10.46 13.80 -12.92
N ILE A 453 -9.74 12.70 -12.81
CA ILE A 453 -10.19 11.35 -13.16
C ILE A 453 -11.27 10.92 -12.15
N ILE A 454 -11.27 11.37 -10.90
CA ILE A 454 -12.43 11.19 -9.99
C ILE A 454 -13.62 12.00 -10.49
N SER A 455 -13.40 13.18 -11.10
CA SER A 455 -14.48 13.89 -11.80
C SER A 455 -14.93 13.21 -13.09
N ASP A 456 -14.07 12.42 -13.74
CA ASP A 456 -14.36 11.76 -15.03
C ASP A 456 -14.66 10.24 -14.94
N ALA A 457 -14.35 9.56 -13.84
CA ALA A 457 -14.30 8.10 -13.72
C ALA A 457 -14.88 7.52 -12.42
N LYS A 458 -15.64 8.29 -11.63
CA LYS A 458 -16.54 7.70 -10.62
C LYS A 458 -17.98 7.83 -11.05
N HIS A 459 -18.53 6.70 -11.53
CA HIS A 459 -19.94 6.49 -11.86
C HIS A 459 -20.51 7.61 -12.73
N LYS A 460 -20.60 7.39 -14.05
CA LYS A 460 -21.52 8.17 -14.88
C LYS A 460 -22.92 8.08 -14.26
N VAL A 461 -23.27 9.05 -13.42
CA VAL A 461 -24.62 9.61 -13.40
C VAL A 461 -24.76 10.19 -14.81
N ARG A 462 -25.27 9.37 -15.73
CA ARG A 462 -25.34 9.72 -17.17
C ARG A 462 -26.21 10.96 -17.41
N ILE A 463 -26.92 11.46 -16.39
CA ILE A 463 -27.89 12.54 -16.45
C ILE A 463 -27.81 13.37 -15.16
N GLY A 464 -27.33 14.61 -15.24
CA GLY A 464 -27.42 15.61 -14.15
C GLY A 464 -26.25 15.65 -13.14
N PRO A 465 -26.15 16.72 -12.33
CA PRO A 465 -25.03 16.95 -11.41
C PRO A 465 -25.04 16.02 -10.19
N PRO A 466 -23.90 15.74 -9.52
CA PRO A 466 -23.82 14.77 -8.41
C PRO A 466 -24.51 15.23 -7.11
N PHE A 467 -25.06 16.45 -7.09
CA PHE A 467 -25.88 17.01 -6.02
C PHE A 467 -27.34 17.14 -6.46
N ILE A 468 -28.26 17.24 -5.51
CA ILE A 468 -29.68 17.51 -5.80
C ILE A 468 -29.80 18.92 -6.38
N THR A 469 -30.34 19.03 -7.59
CA THR A 469 -30.60 20.34 -8.21
C THR A 469 -31.72 21.07 -7.48
N LYS A 470 -31.79 22.40 -7.61
CA LYS A 470 -32.92 23.19 -7.07
C LYS A 470 -34.29 22.66 -7.52
N TYR A 471 -34.39 22.13 -8.74
CA TYR A 471 -35.63 21.56 -9.28
C TYR A 471 -35.96 20.21 -8.65
N GLU A 472 -34.97 19.34 -8.45
CA GLU A 472 -35.16 18.05 -7.78
C GLU A 472 -35.49 18.25 -6.30
N LYS A 473 -34.80 19.17 -5.61
CA LYS A 473 -35.11 19.56 -4.24
C LYS A 473 -36.58 19.96 -4.13
N SER A 474 -37.03 20.84 -5.03
CA SER A 474 -38.42 21.30 -5.05
C SER A 474 -39.43 20.17 -5.28
N ARG A 475 -39.12 19.18 -6.15
CA ARG A 475 -40.01 18.02 -6.39
C ARG A 475 -40.06 17.06 -5.21
N ILE A 476 -38.92 16.82 -4.56
CA ILE A 476 -38.83 15.92 -3.39
C ILE A 476 -39.60 16.52 -2.22
N VAL A 477 -39.31 17.79 -1.90
CA VAL A 477 -39.99 18.54 -0.85
C VAL A 477 -41.49 18.61 -1.13
N GLY A 478 -41.90 18.96 -2.36
CA GLY A 478 -43.33 19.02 -2.72
C GLY A 478 -44.05 17.67 -2.62
N ALA A 479 -43.42 16.58 -3.08
CA ALA A 479 -44.02 15.24 -2.97
C ALA A 479 -44.13 14.78 -1.52
N ARG A 480 -43.11 15.06 -0.70
CA ARG A 480 -43.12 14.70 0.72
C ARG A 480 -44.09 15.56 1.53
N ALA A 481 -44.15 16.86 1.26
CA ALA A 481 -45.13 17.77 1.85
C ALA A 481 -46.58 17.30 1.57
N LEU A 482 -46.86 16.81 0.36
CA LEU A 482 -48.16 16.23 0.04
C LEU A 482 -48.44 14.96 0.86
N GLN A 483 -47.47 14.07 1.04
CA GLN A 483 -47.64 12.89 1.89
C GLN A 483 -47.96 13.27 3.34
N LEU A 484 -47.23 14.26 3.89
CA LEU A 484 -47.46 14.78 5.23
C LEU A 484 -48.87 15.41 5.34
N ALA A 485 -49.30 16.19 4.34
CA ALA A 485 -50.65 16.75 4.28
C ALA A 485 -51.76 15.69 4.18
N LEU A 486 -51.45 14.52 3.59
CA LEU A 486 -52.33 13.35 3.53
C LEU A 486 -52.26 12.47 4.78
N GLY A 487 -51.56 12.90 5.82
CA GLY A 487 -51.50 12.24 7.13
C GLY A 487 -50.35 11.23 7.29
N ALA A 488 -49.34 11.25 6.41
CA ALA A 488 -48.12 10.48 6.65
C ALA A 488 -47.38 11.05 7.89
N PRO A 489 -46.80 10.20 8.75
CA PRO A 489 -46.07 10.67 9.92
C PRO A 489 -44.75 11.36 9.50
N PRO A 490 -44.35 12.42 10.22
CA PRO A 490 -42.99 12.95 10.15
C PRO A 490 -41.94 11.91 10.57
N LEU A 491 -40.78 11.95 9.95
CA LEU A 491 -39.61 11.10 10.20
C LEU A 491 -38.56 11.78 11.10
N ILE A 492 -38.80 13.04 11.44
CA ILE A 492 -38.06 13.80 12.45
C ILE A 492 -38.79 13.71 13.80
N ALA A 493 -38.06 13.85 14.91
CA ALA A 493 -38.65 13.79 16.23
C ALA A 493 -39.62 14.99 16.47
N PRO A 494 -40.72 14.80 17.24
CA PRO A 494 -41.73 15.85 17.45
C PRO A 494 -41.18 17.16 18.04
N GLU A 495 -40.06 17.08 18.77
CA GLU A 495 -39.35 18.24 19.34
C GLU A 495 -38.80 19.22 18.29
N TYR A 496 -38.61 18.78 17.04
CA TYR A 496 -38.19 19.63 15.93
C TYR A 496 -39.36 20.28 15.17
N ILE A 497 -40.61 19.93 15.50
CA ILE A 497 -41.83 20.49 14.89
C ILE A 497 -42.31 21.63 15.79
N THR A 498 -41.81 22.83 15.52
CA THR A 498 -42.19 24.06 16.24
C THR A 498 -43.37 24.76 15.54
N PRO A 499 -44.03 25.74 16.16
CA PRO A 499 -45.03 26.58 15.49
C PRO A 499 -44.51 27.32 14.24
N GLU A 500 -43.18 27.41 14.09
CA GLU A 500 -42.49 28.04 12.96
C GLU A 500 -42.16 27.03 11.85
N ILE A 501 -42.18 25.72 12.16
CA ILE A 501 -41.93 24.58 11.26
C ILE A 501 -43.09 23.59 11.42
N SER A 502 -44.31 24.09 11.25
CA SER A 502 -45.54 23.31 11.45
C SER A 502 -46.22 22.92 10.14
N GLU A 503 -45.90 23.61 9.03
CA GLU A 503 -46.51 23.30 7.75
C GLU A 503 -45.84 22.08 7.10
N PRO A 504 -46.60 21.27 6.35
CA PRO A 504 -46.06 20.08 5.69
C PRO A 504 -44.83 20.34 4.81
N ILE A 505 -44.71 21.54 4.25
CA ILE A 505 -43.57 21.90 3.40
C ILE A 505 -42.29 22.19 4.20
N ASP A 506 -42.42 22.78 5.38
CA ASP A 506 -41.30 23.11 6.26
C ASP A 506 -40.76 21.83 6.90
N ILE A 507 -41.65 20.94 7.33
CA ILE A 507 -41.29 19.60 7.85
C ILE A 507 -40.60 18.78 6.75
N ALA A 508 -41.11 18.79 5.52
CA ALA A 508 -40.50 18.08 4.40
C ALA A 508 -39.11 18.62 4.01
N ASP A 509 -38.88 19.94 4.07
CA ASP A 509 -37.56 20.50 3.81
C ASP A 509 -36.58 20.11 4.92
N LEU A 510 -37.02 20.13 6.19
CA LEU A 510 -36.20 19.73 7.33
C LEU A 510 -35.85 18.23 7.28
N GLU A 511 -36.81 17.35 6.98
CA GLU A 511 -36.56 15.92 6.77
C GLU A 511 -35.54 15.66 5.65
N LEU A 512 -35.56 16.48 4.59
CA LEU A 512 -34.60 16.39 3.49
C LEU A 512 -33.20 16.89 3.92
N GLN A 513 -33.13 17.95 4.72
CA GLN A 513 -31.86 18.50 5.24
C GLN A 513 -31.19 17.51 6.21
N GLU A 514 -31.96 16.87 7.08
CA GLU A 514 -31.50 15.86 8.05
C GLU A 514 -31.22 14.49 7.41
N LYS A 515 -31.47 14.34 6.09
CA LYS A 515 -31.22 13.12 5.31
C LYS A 515 -31.98 11.89 5.84
N VAL A 516 -33.14 12.09 6.43
CA VAL A 516 -34.00 11.01 6.97
C VAL A 516 -35.01 10.48 5.94
N LEU A 517 -35.14 11.12 4.76
CA LEU A 517 -36.04 10.69 3.69
C LEU A 517 -35.50 9.49 2.91
N THR A 518 -36.25 8.39 2.93
CA THR A 518 -35.97 7.19 2.14
C THR A 518 -36.47 7.31 0.69
N ILE A 519 -35.99 8.31 -0.06
CA ILE A 519 -36.41 8.58 -1.45
C ILE A 519 -35.26 8.29 -2.42
N ILE A 520 -35.55 7.50 -3.45
CA ILE A 520 -34.61 7.21 -4.55
C ILE A 520 -34.88 8.16 -5.71
N ILE A 521 -33.91 9.00 -6.06
CA ILE A 521 -34.00 9.88 -7.23
C ILE A 521 -33.54 9.11 -8.46
N ARG A 522 -34.46 8.83 -9.37
CA ARG A 522 -34.14 8.25 -10.68
C ARG A 522 -34.11 9.35 -11.73
N ARG A 523 -32.92 9.64 -12.26
CA ARG A 523 -32.74 10.55 -13.40
C ARG A 523 -32.81 9.72 -14.68
N THR A 524 -33.76 10.02 -15.55
CA THR A 524 -34.06 9.31 -16.80
C THR A 524 -33.77 10.15 -18.02
#